data_AF-K1RJX6-F1
#
_entry.id   AF-K1RJX6-F1
#
_cell.length_a   1.000
_cell.length_b   1.000
_cell.length_c   1.000
_cell.angle_alpha   90.00
_cell.angle_beta   90.00
_cell.angle_gamma   90.00
#
_symmetry.space_group_name_H-M   'P 1'
#
loop_
_entity.id
_entity.type
_entity.pdbx_description
1 polymer ?
#
loop_
_entity_poly.entity_id
_entity_poly.type
_entity_poly.pdbx_seq_one_letter_code
_entity_poly.pdbx_strand_id
1 'polypeptide(L)'
;MKKFAYILILFITLVLTSCGVSSGHFKFEGKFLNMNQGEFYVYSPDGGFEGVDTIKVEGGRFTFETECKEDFTIMLVFPNFSEQPIFAKSGKSVEIKADASHLKEMEVSGTEDNELMTKFRKNILKDTPPEAKKHAEDFVREHPNSVCSIYLIKKYFITSTQPDYRKALSLINIVEKE
;
A
#
# COMPACT_ATOMS: atom_id res chain seq x y z
N MET A 1 14.89 -20.01 -38.91
CA MET A 1 13.64 -19.22 -38.82
C MET A 1 12.72 -19.63 -37.66
N LYS A 2 12.46 -20.94 -37.42
CA LYS A 2 11.59 -21.38 -36.32
C LYS A 2 12.05 -20.95 -34.91
N LYS A 3 13.36 -20.95 -34.63
CA LYS A 3 13.93 -20.52 -33.34
C LYS A 3 13.72 -19.03 -33.03
N PHE A 4 13.73 -18.16 -34.06
CA PHE A 4 13.45 -16.73 -33.91
C PHE A 4 11.97 -16.46 -33.61
N ALA A 5 11.07 -17.26 -34.19
CA ALA A 5 9.64 -17.17 -33.90
C ALA A 5 9.34 -17.54 -32.43
N TYR A 6 10.01 -18.55 -31.86
CA TYR A 6 9.83 -18.91 -30.44
C TYR A 6 10.33 -17.83 -29.48
N ILE A 7 11.43 -17.12 -29.80
CA ILE A 7 11.95 -16.01 -28.99
C ILE A 7 10.99 -14.81 -29.04
N LEU A 8 10.41 -14.53 -30.22
CA LEU A 8 9.43 -13.46 -30.40
C LEU A 8 8.12 -13.75 -29.65
N ILE A 9 7.65 -15.00 -29.67
CA ILE A 9 6.45 -15.43 -28.93
C ILE A 9 6.67 -15.34 -27.41
N LEU A 10 7.86 -15.71 -26.92
CA LEU A 10 8.22 -15.58 -25.49
C LEU A 10 8.28 -14.11 -25.04
N PHE A 11 8.76 -13.21 -25.91
CA PHE A 11 8.75 -11.77 -25.65
C PHE A 11 7.33 -11.18 -25.64
N ILE A 12 6.45 -11.63 -26.54
CA ILE A 12 5.05 -11.15 -26.61
C ILE A 12 4.25 -11.59 -25.37
N THR A 13 4.51 -12.77 -24.80
CA THR A 13 3.86 -13.19 -23.54
C THR A 13 4.31 -12.41 -22.32
N LEU A 14 5.44 -11.69 -22.38
CA LEU A 14 5.98 -10.92 -21.26
C LEU A 14 5.43 -9.47 -21.19
N VAL A 15 4.69 -9.03 -22.22
CA VAL A 15 4.21 -7.63 -22.36
C VAL A 15 2.74 -7.46 -21.97
N LEU A 16 2.06 -8.51 -21.47
CA LEU A 16 0.71 -8.37 -20.90
C LEU A 16 0.76 -7.87 -19.45
N THR A 17 1.51 -6.80 -19.18
CA THR A 17 1.35 -6.03 -17.95
C THR A 17 0.22 -5.03 -18.19
N SER A 18 -1.01 -5.41 -17.89
CA SER A 18 -2.11 -4.45 -17.74
C SER A 18 -1.88 -3.63 -16.47
N CYS A 19 -0.80 -2.83 -16.44
CA CYS A 19 -0.44 -1.96 -15.33
C CYS A 19 -1.30 -0.69 -15.36
N GLY A 20 -2.60 -0.85 -15.12
CA GLY A 20 -3.48 0.30 -14.97
C GLY A 20 -4.94 0.01 -15.21
N VAL A 21 -5.73 1.00 -14.83
CA VAL A 21 -7.17 1.11 -15.10
C VAL A 21 -7.41 2.41 -15.85
N SER A 22 -8.68 2.71 -16.16
CA SER A 22 -9.04 3.99 -16.76
C SER A 22 -8.54 5.17 -15.91
N SER A 23 -8.15 6.24 -16.58
CA SER A 23 -7.86 7.50 -15.88
C SER A 23 -9.06 7.91 -15.03
N GLY A 24 -8.81 8.43 -13.82
CA GLY A 24 -9.86 8.74 -12.85
C GLY A 24 -10.26 7.57 -11.95
N HIS A 25 -9.64 6.40 -12.08
CA HIS A 25 -9.92 5.21 -11.25
C HIS A 25 -8.64 4.65 -10.65
N PHE A 26 -8.78 3.93 -9.55
CA PHE A 26 -7.73 3.12 -8.94
C PHE A 26 -8.27 1.74 -8.61
N LYS A 27 -7.45 0.72 -8.82
CA LYS A 27 -7.83 -0.67 -8.54
C LYS A 27 -6.74 -1.37 -7.72
N PHE A 28 -7.15 -2.21 -6.78
CA PHE A 28 -6.25 -3.23 -6.27
C PHE A 28 -6.91 -4.59 -6.26
N GLU A 29 -6.12 -5.61 -6.52
CA GLU A 29 -6.57 -6.99 -6.54
C GLU A 29 -5.52 -7.88 -5.92
N GLY A 30 -5.92 -9.08 -5.52
CA GLY A 30 -4.97 -9.97 -4.90
C GLY A 30 -5.52 -11.35 -4.65
N LYS A 31 -4.65 -12.18 -4.09
CA LYS A 31 -4.98 -13.51 -3.62
C LYS A 31 -4.44 -13.74 -2.22
N PHE A 32 -5.32 -14.17 -1.31
CA PHE A 32 -4.92 -14.68 -0.01
C PHE A 32 -4.54 -16.16 -0.11
N LEU A 33 -3.39 -16.48 0.46
CA LEU A 33 -3.08 -17.84 0.88
C LEU A 33 -3.83 -18.14 2.18
N ASN A 34 -4.20 -19.41 2.38
CA ASN A 34 -4.84 -19.91 3.60
C ASN A 34 -6.19 -19.25 3.97
N MET A 35 -6.88 -18.65 3.00
CA MET A 35 -8.25 -18.18 3.17
C MET A 35 -9.00 -18.23 1.83
N ASN A 36 -10.10 -18.98 1.79
CA ASN A 36 -10.92 -19.12 0.57
C ASN A 36 -12.11 -18.16 0.52
N GLN A 37 -12.66 -17.82 1.68
CA GLN A 37 -13.83 -16.95 1.83
C GLN A 37 -13.62 -16.03 3.03
N GLY A 38 -14.17 -14.82 2.96
CA GLY A 38 -14.09 -13.83 4.02
C GLY A 38 -14.45 -12.44 3.52
N GLU A 39 -14.33 -11.47 4.39
CA GLU A 39 -14.50 -10.06 4.06
C GLU A 39 -13.49 -9.19 4.79
N PHE A 40 -13.16 -8.07 4.18
CA PHE A 40 -12.33 -7.00 4.73
C PHE A 40 -13.05 -5.67 4.58
N TYR A 41 -12.62 -4.68 5.33
CA TYR A 41 -13.15 -3.33 5.20
C TYR A 41 -12.09 -2.37 4.70
N VAL A 42 -12.54 -1.32 4.02
CA VAL A 42 -11.69 -0.22 3.59
C VAL A 42 -12.31 1.11 3.92
N TYR A 43 -11.47 2.07 4.29
CA TYR A 43 -11.85 3.47 4.45
C TYR A 43 -10.72 4.38 3.97
N SER A 44 -11.02 5.65 3.67
CA SER A 44 -10.00 6.66 3.37
C SER A 44 -9.83 7.62 4.54
N PRO A 45 -8.61 7.79 5.10
CA PRO A 45 -8.35 8.69 6.21
C PRO A 45 -8.10 10.15 5.77
N ASP A 46 -7.99 10.39 4.46
CA ASP A 46 -7.68 11.68 3.83
C ASP A 46 -8.78 12.15 2.85
N GLY A 47 -9.94 11.48 2.87
CA GLY A 47 -11.14 11.96 2.17
C GLY A 47 -11.25 11.55 0.70
N GLY A 48 -10.51 10.54 0.27
CA GLY A 48 -10.62 9.98 -1.09
C GLY A 48 -11.99 9.38 -1.41
N PHE A 49 -12.68 8.84 -0.41
CA PHE A 49 -14.10 8.45 -0.47
C PHE A 49 -14.75 8.51 0.91
N GLU A 50 -16.09 8.61 0.94
CA GLU A 50 -16.86 8.68 2.17
C GLU A 50 -17.27 7.29 2.69
N GLY A 51 -17.20 7.11 4.01
CA GLY A 51 -17.69 5.92 4.70
C GLY A 51 -16.70 4.74 4.68
N VAL A 52 -17.26 3.55 4.83
CA VAL A 52 -16.54 2.27 4.85
C VAL A 52 -17.12 1.39 3.76
N ASP A 53 -16.27 0.75 2.98
CA ASP A 53 -16.66 -0.25 1.99
C ASP A 53 -16.17 -1.64 2.40
N THR A 54 -16.76 -2.68 1.81
CA THR A 54 -16.50 -4.08 2.10
C THR A 54 -15.92 -4.80 0.89
N ILE A 55 -14.78 -5.45 1.08
CA ILE A 55 -14.14 -6.30 0.08
C ILE A 55 -14.45 -7.75 0.40
N LYS A 56 -15.15 -8.43 -0.52
CA LYS A 56 -15.39 -9.87 -0.41
C LYS A 56 -14.23 -10.66 -0.97
N VAL A 57 -13.94 -11.79 -0.32
CA VAL A 57 -12.98 -12.78 -0.78
C VAL A 57 -13.71 -14.01 -1.25
N GLU A 58 -13.45 -14.41 -2.49
CA GLU A 58 -14.07 -15.57 -3.12
C GLU A 58 -13.01 -16.42 -3.81
N GLY A 59 -12.91 -17.70 -3.45
CA GLY A 59 -11.84 -18.58 -3.93
C GLY A 59 -10.44 -18.04 -3.59
N GLY A 60 -10.33 -17.32 -2.48
CA GLY A 60 -9.13 -16.63 -2.02
C GLY A 60 -8.76 -15.38 -2.82
N ARG A 61 -9.55 -14.97 -3.82
CA ARG A 61 -9.31 -13.77 -4.61
C ARG A 61 -10.21 -12.63 -4.19
N PHE A 62 -9.74 -11.42 -4.43
CA PHE A 62 -10.50 -10.21 -4.20
C PHE A 62 -10.08 -9.12 -5.18
N THR A 63 -10.98 -8.17 -5.36
CA THR A 63 -10.77 -6.99 -6.18
C THR A 63 -11.52 -5.83 -5.54
N PHE A 64 -10.90 -4.65 -5.56
CA PHE A 64 -11.50 -3.39 -5.18
C PHE A 64 -11.16 -2.35 -6.24
N GLU A 65 -12.14 -1.54 -6.62
CA GLU A 65 -11.99 -0.45 -7.58
C GLU A 65 -12.79 0.74 -7.08
N THR A 66 -12.20 1.93 -7.20
CA THR A 66 -12.78 3.19 -6.72
C THR A 66 -12.46 4.32 -7.69
N GLU A 67 -13.28 5.36 -7.70
CA GLU A 67 -12.90 6.65 -8.30
C GLU A 67 -11.63 7.17 -7.60
N CYS A 68 -10.74 7.76 -8.41
CA CYS A 68 -9.47 8.35 -7.98
C CYS A 68 -9.15 9.52 -8.91
N LYS A 69 -9.70 10.69 -8.55
CA LYS A 69 -9.45 11.97 -9.24
C LYS A 69 -8.16 12.62 -8.77
N GLU A 70 -7.84 12.43 -7.50
CA GLU A 70 -6.60 12.84 -6.85
C GLU A 70 -6.02 11.62 -6.12
N ASP A 71 -4.73 11.65 -5.81
CA ASP A 71 -4.05 10.57 -5.09
C ASP A 71 -4.48 10.59 -3.61
N PHE A 72 -4.79 9.43 -3.03
CA PHE A 72 -5.25 9.33 -1.63
C PHE A 72 -4.87 7.99 -0.99
N THR A 73 -5.08 7.88 0.31
CA THR A 73 -4.77 6.67 1.08
C THR A 73 -6.04 5.83 1.28
N ILE A 74 -5.92 4.52 1.07
CA ILE A 74 -6.93 3.53 1.43
C ILE A 74 -6.36 2.73 2.60
N MET A 75 -7.09 2.69 3.71
CA MET A 75 -6.76 1.83 4.85
C MET A 75 -7.51 0.51 4.72
N LEU A 76 -6.79 -0.57 4.45
CA LEU A 76 -7.32 -1.93 4.48
C LEU A 76 -7.33 -2.46 5.91
N VAL A 77 -8.51 -2.88 6.38
CA VAL A 77 -8.76 -3.36 7.74
C VAL A 77 -9.03 -4.86 7.71
N PHE A 78 -8.18 -5.61 8.41
CA PHE A 78 -8.27 -7.06 8.54
C PHE A 78 -9.17 -7.48 9.72
N PRO A 79 -9.68 -8.73 9.76
CA PRO A 79 -10.55 -9.22 10.85
C PRO A 79 -9.89 -9.20 12.23
N ASN A 80 -8.56 -9.21 12.29
CA ASN A 80 -7.79 -9.06 13.53
C ASN A 80 -7.54 -7.58 13.91
N PHE A 81 -8.26 -6.64 13.29
CA PHE A 81 -8.12 -5.19 13.43
C PHE A 81 -6.75 -4.63 13.05
N SER A 82 -5.89 -5.43 12.40
CA SER A 82 -4.68 -4.87 11.80
C SER A 82 -5.05 -4.04 10.58
N GLU A 83 -4.36 -2.92 10.40
CA GLU A 83 -4.61 -1.99 9.30
C GLU A 83 -3.36 -1.80 8.46
N GLN A 84 -3.55 -1.67 7.15
CA GLN A 84 -2.46 -1.49 6.19
C GLN A 84 -2.83 -0.47 5.12
N PRO A 85 -1.96 0.51 4.83
CA PRO A 85 -2.24 1.52 3.83
C PRO A 85 -2.00 0.97 2.42
N ILE A 86 -2.85 1.39 1.49
CA ILE A 86 -2.66 1.29 0.04
C ILE A 86 -2.72 2.72 -0.50
N PHE A 87 -1.74 3.13 -1.29
CA PHE A 87 -1.68 4.46 -1.86
C PHE A 87 -2.32 4.44 -3.25
N ALA A 88 -3.50 5.04 -3.36
CA ALA A 88 -4.27 5.13 -4.59
C ALA A 88 -3.68 6.21 -5.50
N LYS A 89 -3.51 5.86 -6.79
CA LYS A 89 -3.03 6.77 -7.82
C LYS A 89 -3.87 6.64 -9.09
N SER A 90 -4.26 7.77 -9.65
CA SER A 90 -5.19 7.78 -10.78
C SER A 90 -4.65 7.00 -11.99
N GLY A 91 -5.48 6.11 -12.56
CA GLY A 91 -5.14 5.24 -13.68
C GLY A 91 -4.19 4.09 -13.33
N LYS A 92 -3.90 3.86 -12.04
CA LYS A 92 -3.00 2.79 -11.59
C LYS A 92 -3.76 1.63 -10.97
N SER A 93 -3.10 0.48 -11.01
CA SER A 93 -3.54 -0.72 -10.30
C SER A 93 -2.38 -1.30 -9.49
N VAL A 94 -2.69 -1.91 -8.36
CA VAL A 94 -1.70 -2.65 -7.55
C VAL A 94 -2.13 -4.08 -7.28
N GLU A 95 -1.16 -4.97 -7.16
CA GLU A 95 -1.34 -6.36 -6.76
C GLU A 95 -1.01 -6.51 -5.28
N ILE A 96 -1.87 -7.22 -4.54
CA ILE A 96 -1.67 -7.58 -3.15
C ILE A 96 -1.43 -9.10 -3.04
N LYS A 97 -0.29 -9.45 -2.44
CA LYS A 97 0.05 -10.84 -2.07
C LYS A 97 0.05 -10.95 -0.56
N ALA A 98 -0.80 -11.82 -0.03
CA ALA A 98 -0.97 -11.96 1.42
C ALA A 98 -1.20 -13.42 1.82
N ASP A 99 -0.74 -13.77 3.01
CA ASP A 99 -1.11 -15.00 3.71
C ASP A 99 -1.97 -14.62 4.90
N ALA A 100 -3.17 -15.20 5.00
CA ALA A 100 -4.09 -14.95 6.10
C ALA A 100 -3.49 -15.30 7.48
N SER A 101 -2.50 -16.20 7.52
CA SER A 101 -1.77 -16.56 8.74
C SER A 101 -0.67 -15.54 9.11
N HIS A 102 -0.23 -14.71 8.16
CA HIS A 102 0.91 -13.80 8.29
C HIS A 102 0.61 -12.41 7.71
N LEU A 103 -0.55 -11.84 8.06
CA LEU A 103 -1.05 -10.59 7.46
C LEU A 103 -0.06 -9.41 7.51
N LYS A 104 0.78 -9.33 8.54
CA LYS A 104 1.82 -8.29 8.65
C LYS A 104 2.84 -8.31 7.51
N GLU A 105 3.04 -9.48 6.89
CA GLU A 105 4.00 -9.72 5.81
C GLU A 105 3.39 -9.50 4.41
N MET A 106 2.14 -9.05 4.34
CA MET A 106 1.49 -8.69 3.07
C MET A 106 2.36 -7.75 2.24
N GLU A 107 2.41 -8.03 0.94
CA GLU A 107 3.13 -7.27 -0.07
C GLU A 107 2.15 -6.55 -0.99
N VAL A 108 2.51 -5.33 -1.38
CA VAL A 108 1.78 -4.52 -2.35
C VAL A 108 2.77 -4.03 -3.41
N SER A 109 2.44 -4.26 -4.68
CA SER A 109 3.31 -3.90 -5.82
C SER A 109 2.52 -3.29 -6.97
N GLY A 110 3.18 -2.54 -7.85
CA GLY A 110 2.56 -1.93 -9.04
C GLY A 110 2.66 -0.40 -9.08
N THR A 111 3.05 0.23 -7.97
CA THR A 111 3.38 1.66 -7.88
C THR A 111 4.51 1.87 -6.88
N GLU A 112 5.31 2.91 -7.10
CA GLU A 112 6.47 3.24 -6.28
C GLU A 112 6.16 3.36 -4.77
N ASP A 113 5.14 4.14 -4.38
CA ASP A 113 4.81 4.34 -2.96
C ASP A 113 4.36 3.04 -2.26
N ASN A 114 3.54 2.23 -2.92
CA ASN A 114 3.11 0.94 -2.35
C ASN A 114 4.29 -0.05 -2.20
N GLU A 115 5.23 -0.07 -3.15
CA GLU A 115 6.44 -0.88 -3.05
C GLU A 115 7.38 -0.37 -1.95
N LEU A 116 7.50 0.95 -1.83
CA LEU A 116 8.31 1.61 -0.81
C LEU A 116 7.77 1.32 0.60
N MET A 117 6.45 1.40 0.79
CA MET A 117 5.79 1.03 2.04
C MET A 117 5.91 -0.46 2.36
N THR A 118 5.81 -1.34 1.35
CA THR A 118 6.04 -2.77 1.52
C THR A 118 7.46 -3.04 2.04
N LYS A 119 8.48 -2.40 1.45
CA LYS A 119 9.87 -2.52 1.90
C LYS A 119 10.04 -2.01 3.33
N PHE A 120 9.53 -0.81 3.64
CA PHE A 120 9.59 -0.25 4.98
C PHE A 120 9.01 -1.21 6.03
N ARG A 121 7.78 -1.68 5.80
CA ARG A 121 7.08 -2.57 6.74
C ARG A 121 7.80 -3.88 6.97
N LYS A 122 8.38 -4.47 5.91
CA LYS A 122 9.17 -5.70 6.02
C LYS A 122 10.43 -5.49 6.84
N ASN A 123 11.12 -4.36 6.65
CA ASN A 123 12.33 -4.03 7.38
C ASN A 123 12.09 -3.93 8.88
N ILE A 124 10.91 -3.45 9.29
CA ILE A 124 10.59 -3.22 10.71
C ILE A 124 9.83 -4.38 11.38
N LEU A 125 9.67 -5.55 10.75
CA LEU A 125 8.83 -6.64 11.28
C LEU A 125 9.24 -7.12 12.67
N LYS A 126 10.54 -7.02 13.00
CA LYS A 126 11.12 -7.48 14.27
C LYS A 126 11.49 -6.33 15.21
N ASP A 127 11.19 -5.10 14.82
CA ASP A 127 11.55 -3.92 15.60
C ASP A 127 10.71 -3.81 16.86
N THR A 128 11.34 -3.33 17.92
CA THR A 128 10.64 -2.77 19.07
C THR A 128 9.95 -1.45 18.69
N PRO A 129 8.92 -1.00 19.44
CA PRO A 129 8.26 0.26 19.13
C PRO A 129 9.20 1.49 19.00
N PRO A 130 10.24 1.65 19.85
CA PRO A 130 11.23 2.72 19.67
C PRO A 130 12.06 2.59 18.39
N GLU A 131 12.45 1.37 18.00
CA GLU A 131 13.21 1.12 16.77
C GLU A 131 12.36 1.42 15.53
N ALA A 132 11.10 0.94 15.50
CA ALA A 132 10.18 1.24 14.40
C ALA A 132 9.91 2.74 14.26
N LYS A 133 9.79 3.46 15.38
CA LYS A 133 9.65 4.93 15.39
C LYS A 133 10.90 5.62 14.84
N LYS A 134 12.10 5.12 15.16
CA LYS A 134 13.36 5.63 14.62
C LYS A 134 13.46 5.37 13.11
N HIS A 135 13.20 4.15 12.65
CA HIS A 135 13.19 3.85 11.22
C HIS A 135 12.15 4.66 10.45
N ALA A 136 11.01 4.99 11.06
CA ALA A 136 10.03 5.91 10.46
C ALA A 136 10.59 7.35 10.31
N GLU A 137 11.36 7.84 11.29
CA GLU A 137 12.06 9.13 11.16
C GLU A 137 13.09 9.10 10.02
N ASP A 138 13.90 8.05 9.96
CA ASP A 138 14.94 7.89 8.93
C ASP A 138 14.30 7.82 7.52
N PHE A 139 13.24 7.03 7.37
CA PHE A 139 12.47 6.95 6.12
C PHE A 139 11.99 8.32 5.64
N VAL A 140 11.42 9.14 6.54
CA VAL A 140 10.87 10.45 6.17
C VAL A 140 11.97 11.39 5.66
N ARG A 141 13.18 11.30 6.23
CA ARG A 141 14.34 12.08 5.79
C ARG A 141 14.86 11.63 4.43
N GLU A 142 14.78 10.33 4.14
CA GLU A 142 15.24 9.73 2.88
C GLU A 142 14.23 9.91 1.75
N HIS A 143 12.94 9.95 2.06
CA HIS A 143 11.84 10.00 1.10
C HIS A 143 10.84 11.13 1.38
N PRO A 144 11.28 12.40 1.51
CA PRO A 144 10.39 13.50 1.91
C PRO A 144 9.24 13.73 0.91
N ASN A 145 9.45 13.43 -0.36
CA ASN A 145 8.48 13.59 -1.45
C ASN A 145 7.44 12.46 -1.57
N SER A 146 7.54 11.40 -0.77
CA SER A 146 6.59 10.28 -0.82
C SER A 146 5.42 10.50 0.12
N VAL A 147 4.21 10.18 -0.34
CA VAL A 147 3.00 10.13 0.52
C VAL A 147 3.16 9.15 1.70
N CYS A 148 4.05 8.15 1.56
CA CYS A 148 4.42 7.25 2.65
C CYS A 148 4.95 8.04 3.85
N SER A 149 5.71 9.10 3.63
CA SER A 149 6.29 9.93 4.69
C SER A 149 5.21 10.62 5.51
N ILE A 150 4.17 11.17 4.86
CA ILE A 150 3.02 11.78 5.54
C ILE A 150 2.30 10.74 6.41
N TYR A 151 2.04 9.54 5.85
CA TYR A 151 1.43 8.44 6.59
C TYR A 151 2.26 8.02 7.80
N LEU A 152 3.59 7.91 7.66
CA LEU A 152 4.48 7.49 8.74
C LEU A 152 4.61 8.56 9.83
N ILE A 153 4.64 9.84 9.46
CA ILE A 153 4.58 10.96 10.44
C ILE A 153 3.31 10.82 11.29
N LYS A 154 2.15 10.68 10.64
CA LYS A 154 0.86 10.52 11.32
C LYS A 154 0.89 9.32 12.26
N LYS A 155 1.28 8.14 11.74
CA LYS A 155 1.27 6.88 12.49
C LYS A 155 2.19 6.86 13.71
N TYR A 156 3.45 7.28 13.55
CA TYR A 156 4.47 7.09 14.58
C TYR A 156 4.63 8.28 15.53
N PHE A 157 4.28 9.49 15.09
CA PHE A 157 4.55 10.72 15.84
C PHE A 157 3.30 11.48 16.28
N ILE A 158 2.14 11.27 15.64
CA ILE A 158 0.90 11.99 15.95
C ILE A 158 -0.13 11.10 16.65
N THR A 159 -0.42 9.93 16.08
CA THR A 159 -1.49 9.02 16.55
C THR A 159 -0.97 7.84 17.37
N SER A 160 0.32 7.86 17.74
CA SER A 160 0.90 6.81 18.59
C SER A 160 0.47 6.97 20.05
N THR A 161 0.66 5.94 20.87
CA THR A 161 0.34 5.99 22.31
C THR A 161 1.18 7.01 23.09
N GLN A 162 2.33 7.39 22.56
CA GLN A 162 3.21 8.45 23.06
C GLN A 162 3.58 9.39 21.91
N PRO A 163 2.67 10.32 21.57
CA PRO A 163 2.90 11.28 20.49
C PRO A 163 4.14 12.15 20.76
N ASP A 164 4.83 12.52 19.69
CA ASP A 164 5.93 13.48 19.72
C ASP A 164 5.66 14.57 18.68
N TYR A 165 4.80 15.52 19.06
CA TYR A 165 4.38 16.60 18.17
C TYR A 165 5.53 17.54 17.77
N ARG A 166 6.56 17.67 18.62
CA ARG A 166 7.75 18.47 18.28
C ARG A 166 8.53 17.82 17.16
N LYS A 167 8.74 16.50 17.24
CA LYS A 167 9.36 15.75 16.14
C LYS A 167 8.48 15.72 14.91
N ALA A 168 7.16 15.50 15.06
CA ALA A 168 6.22 15.52 13.94
C ALA A 168 6.31 16.83 13.15
N LEU A 169 6.27 17.99 13.83
CA LEU A 169 6.43 19.30 13.20
C LEU A 169 7.78 19.45 12.49
N SER A 170 8.87 18.97 13.11
CA SER A 170 10.18 19.00 12.47
C SER A 170 10.24 18.18 11.18
N LEU A 171 9.55 17.04 11.12
CA LEU A 171 9.49 16.18 9.94
C LEU A 171 8.56 16.74 8.87
N ILE A 172 7.42 17.31 9.24
CA ILE A 172 6.50 18.01 8.33
C ILE A 172 7.23 19.15 7.61
N ASN A 173 8.02 19.94 8.34
CA ASN A 173 8.83 21.02 7.75
C ASN A 173 9.90 20.54 6.75
N ILE A 174 10.24 19.25 6.74
CA ILE A 174 11.13 18.66 5.73
C ILE A 174 10.30 18.31 4.50
N VAL A 175 9.15 17.66 4.69
CA VAL A 175 8.22 17.28 3.63
C VAL A 175 7.66 18.50 2.89
N GLU A 176 7.34 19.59 3.57
CA GLU A 176 6.79 20.81 2.97
C GLU A 176 7.78 21.63 2.13
N LYS A 177 9.10 21.38 2.26
CA LYS A 177 10.14 22.16 1.57
C LYS A 177 10.52 21.63 0.20
N GLU A 178 10.06 20.43 -0.13
CA GLU A 178 10.34 19.74 -1.38
C GLU A 178 9.14 19.84 -2.34
#